data_AF-U4UD55-F1
#
_entry.id   AF-U4UD55-F1
#
_cell.length_a   1.000
_cell.length_b   1.000
_cell.length_c   1.000
_cell.angle_alpha   90.00
_cell.angle_beta   90.00
_cell.angle_gamma   90.00
#
_symmetry.space_group_name_H-M   'P 1'
#
loop_
_entity.id
_entity.type
_entity.pdbx_description
1 polymer ?
#
loop_
_entity_poly.entity_id
_entity_poly.type
_entity_poly.pdbx_seq_one_letter_code
_entity_poly.pdbx_strand_id
1 'polypeptide(L)'
;MLGTRFDSAILSNDTDRASNLNWNDKSRVAAAVVIALAVGLVWIFAINKSEKLKGAIVTNGHGCSDIGKSIFDHGGSVADVAIASLFCEGVSLPQSMGLGGGFLLTIYDRETGIVKSLNAREKAPKAANETMFDGNPSSSKFGGLAVAVPGELKGYWFLYKQYGYLPWADLIQPTIDLCKNGIYVTEFLARTYLSRKDTLYADPVLRDSFINPETNTTYTEGEYVKRLRLAKTLEIIATEGVDALYSKNGSLIDGFVKDIQDNGGIITAEDLIEYEPIWQEPITASMSDGQTLYTTPLPGSGSVLTYILQILDGFIDLNHLYTGETFQRIVEAFKFGYGSRTNLGDDMYENVTSVVNDMVSKSYAEQIRSLIKDDSTSQNRSYYGAYSDIVEDHGTAHISILAPNGDAISVTSTINLVFGAGFASNSTGIILNDEMDDFSTPSSTSPSPTNFIKPGKRPLSSMVPSIILKDKDVVLVAGAAGGTKITTVVASVILKHLWYNVDLNEAITEKRVHHQLSPMTVEFEEGFDEVYPDIVKKLTEIGHETKFTPTSDGFSAVTAVTKKNNTLQGAFDDRRGGYVTFVER
;
A
#
# COMPACT_ATOMS: atom_id res chain seq x y z
N MET A 1 -11.21 -71.12 33.82
CA MET A 1 -12.06 -70.92 35.01
C MET A 1 -13.32 -70.22 34.53
N LEU A 2 -14.39 -70.97 34.18
CA LEU A 2 -15.48 -71.41 35.08
C LEU A 2 -16.04 -70.20 35.83
N GLY A 3 -17.17 -69.61 35.43
CA GLY A 3 -18.56 -70.09 35.54
C GLY A 3 -19.32 -69.03 36.37
N THR A 4 -20.61 -68.69 36.30
CA THR A 4 -21.87 -69.33 35.84
C THR A 4 -22.98 -68.25 36.01
N ARG A 5 -23.86 -68.01 35.02
CA ARG A 5 -25.32 -68.37 34.96
C ARG A 5 -26.20 -67.94 36.17
N PHE A 6 -27.30 -67.20 35.92
CA PHE A 6 -28.68 -67.73 35.78
C PHE A 6 -29.74 -66.63 35.51
N ASP A 7 -30.70 -67.00 34.65
CA ASP A 7 -31.95 -66.32 34.29
C ASP A 7 -33.11 -66.57 35.27
N SER A 8 -34.21 -65.82 35.06
CA SER A 8 -35.65 -66.09 35.36
C SER A 8 -36.15 -65.79 36.78
N ALA A 9 -37.36 -65.30 37.06
CA ALA A 9 -38.59 -64.87 36.36
C ALA A 9 -39.44 -64.05 37.40
N ILE A 10 -40.50 -63.28 37.12
CA ILE A 10 -41.88 -63.67 36.78
C ILE A 10 -42.73 -62.41 36.54
N LEU A 11 -43.66 -62.51 35.59
CA LEU A 11 -44.69 -61.56 35.12
C LEU A 11 -45.83 -61.30 36.13
N SER A 12 -46.45 -60.11 36.10
CA SER A 12 -47.86 -59.88 35.66
C SER A 12 -48.54 -58.61 36.23
N ASN A 13 -49.31 -57.96 35.34
CA ASN A 13 -50.44 -57.03 35.52
C ASN A 13 -50.30 -55.75 36.38
N ASP A 14 -50.47 -54.57 35.78
CA ASP A 14 -51.81 -54.07 35.47
C ASP A 14 -51.78 -52.86 34.51
N THR A 15 -52.72 -52.91 33.57
CA THR A 15 -53.14 -51.87 32.64
C THR A 15 -53.85 -50.73 33.37
N ASP A 16 -53.52 -49.47 33.09
CA ASP A 16 -54.48 -48.46 32.58
C ASP A 16 -53.97 -47.01 32.62
N ARG A 17 -54.36 -46.26 31.58
CA ARG A 17 -54.22 -44.80 31.33
C ARG A 17 -52.97 -44.33 30.57
N ALA A 18 -52.80 -44.83 29.35
CA ALA A 18 -52.30 -44.00 28.25
C ALA A 18 -53.48 -43.65 27.33
N SER A 19 -53.88 -42.38 27.34
CA SER A 19 -54.91 -41.83 26.45
C SER A 19 -54.45 -41.93 25.00
N ASN A 20 -55.11 -42.81 24.23
CA ASN A 20 -55.02 -42.90 22.77
C ASN A 20 -55.42 -41.57 22.12
N LEU A 21 -54.44 -40.76 21.72
CA LEU A 21 -54.63 -39.75 20.68
C LEU A 21 -54.50 -40.46 19.33
N ASN A 22 -55.63 -40.90 18.79
CA ASN A 22 -55.72 -41.53 17.48
C ASN A 22 -55.73 -40.43 16.40
N TRP A 23 -54.53 -40.03 15.95
CA TRP A 23 -54.38 -39.05 14.87
C TRP A 23 -54.80 -39.71 13.54
N ASN A 24 -55.92 -39.27 12.99
CA ASN A 24 -56.39 -39.73 11.67
C ASN A 24 -55.34 -39.37 10.59
N ASP A 25 -55.25 -40.09 9.47
CA ASP A 25 -54.17 -39.91 8.48
C ASP A 25 -53.99 -38.45 8.00
N LYS A 26 -55.09 -37.69 7.92
CA LYS A 26 -55.08 -36.25 7.61
C LYS A 26 -54.25 -35.44 8.61
N SER A 27 -54.30 -35.80 9.89
CA SER A 27 -53.61 -35.12 10.98
C SER A 27 -52.11 -35.44 11.00
N ARG A 28 -51.71 -36.65 10.57
CA ARG A 28 -50.30 -37.03 10.39
C ARG A 28 -49.69 -36.32 9.17
N VAL A 29 -50.45 -36.22 8.07
CA VAL A 29 -50.05 -35.45 6.88
C VAL A 29 -49.93 -33.97 7.21
N ALA A 30 -50.87 -33.39 7.96
CA ALA A 30 -50.79 -31.99 8.39
C ALA A 30 -49.56 -31.71 9.27
N ALA A 31 -49.24 -32.60 10.22
CA ALA A 31 -48.05 -32.47 11.05
C ALA A 31 -46.75 -32.57 10.22
N ALA A 32 -46.68 -33.50 9.26
CA ALA A 32 -45.53 -33.63 8.37
C ALA A 32 -45.33 -32.40 7.47
N VAL A 33 -46.41 -31.80 6.95
CA VAL A 33 -46.36 -30.56 6.17
C VAL A 33 -45.89 -29.39 7.02
N VAL A 34 -46.38 -29.26 8.26
CA VAL A 34 -45.93 -28.19 9.18
C VAL A 34 -44.45 -28.33 9.52
N ILE A 35 -43.97 -29.54 9.77
CA ILE A 35 -42.54 -29.80 10.02
C ILE A 35 -41.71 -29.49 8.78
N ALA A 36 -42.15 -29.92 7.59
CA ALA A 36 -41.45 -29.63 6.33
C ALA A 36 -41.39 -28.13 6.03
N LEU A 37 -42.47 -27.38 6.30
CA LEU A 37 -42.51 -25.92 6.18
C LEU A 37 -41.61 -25.24 7.22
N ALA A 38 -41.58 -25.73 8.47
CA ALA A 38 -40.72 -25.19 9.51
C ALA A 38 -39.23 -25.44 9.20
N VAL A 39 -38.87 -26.65 8.74
CA VAL A 39 -37.50 -26.98 8.31
C VAL A 39 -37.13 -26.20 7.05
N GLY A 40 -38.06 -26.05 6.09
CA GLY A 40 -37.88 -25.24 4.90
C GLY A 40 -37.67 -23.75 5.23
N LEU A 41 -38.42 -23.20 6.18
CA LEU A 41 -38.24 -21.84 6.67
C LEU A 41 -36.91 -21.69 7.40
N VAL A 42 -36.52 -22.63 8.27
CA VAL A 42 -35.20 -22.62 8.93
C VAL A 42 -34.06 -22.71 7.92
N TRP A 43 -34.20 -23.52 6.86
CA TRP A 43 -33.24 -23.58 5.76
C TRP A 43 -33.21 -22.29 4.93
N ILE A 44 -34.35 -21.66 4.64
CA ILE A 44 -34.41 -20.37 3.95
C ILE A 44 -33.79 -19.26 4.80
N PHE A 45 -34.05 -19.24 6.12
CA PHE A 45 -33.42 -18.31 7.05
C PHE A 45 -31.92 -18.58 7.23
N ALA A 46 -31.49 -19.85 7.22
CA ALA A 46 -30.06 -20.22 7.29
C ALA A 46 -29.31 -19.88 5.99
N ILE A 47 -29.94 -20.04 4.82
CA ILE A 47 -29.38 -19.64 3.52
C ILE A 47 -29.35 -18.10 3.39
N ASN A 48 -30.34 -17.39 3.96
CA ASN A 48 -30.36 -15.92 3.99
C ASN A 48 -29.50 -15.30 5.10
N LYS A 49 -28.86 -16.09 5.97
CA LYS A 49 -27.92 -15.62 6.99
C LYS A 49 -26.46 -15.79 6.56
N SER A 50 -26.20 -15.80 5.26
CA SER A 50 -24.91 -15.29 4.76
C SER A 50 -24.92 -13.80 5.03
N GLU A 51 -24.32 -13.34 6.14
CA GLU A 51 -24.00 -11.92 6.29
C GLU A 51 -23.17 -11.53 5.07
N LYS A 52 -23.77 -10.77 4.14
CA LYS A 52 -23.08 -10.38 2.90
C LYS A 52 -21.91 -9.52 3.31
N LEU A 53 -20.69 -9.98 3.04
CA LEU A 53 -19.46 -9.20 3.20
C LEU A 53 -19.67 -7.82 2.56
N LYS A 54 -19.41 -6.74 3.32
CA LYS A 54 -19.72 -5.38 2.89
C LYS A 54 -18.48 -4.55 2.62
N GLY A 55 -17.40 -4.84 3.34
CA GLY A 55 -16.11 -4.17 3.24
C GLY A 55 -14.94 -5.14 3.37
N ALA A 56 -13.75 -4.67 3.03
CA ALA A 56 -12.51 -5.42 3.17
C ALA A 56 -11.35 -4.47 3.50
N ILE A 57 -10.40 -4.99 4.27
CA ILE A 57 -9.13 -4.34 4.61
C ILE A 57 -8.02 -5.22 4.05
N VAL A 58 -7.12 -4.63 3.28
CA VAL A 58 -5.96 -5.33 2.74
C VAL A 58 -4.70 -4.60 3.16
N THR A 59 -3.80 -5.34 3.80
CA THR A 59 -2.53 -4.87 4.35
C THR A 59 -1.39 -5.74 3.82
N ASN A 60 -0.16 -5.20 3.81
CA ASN A 60 1.06 -5.96 3.56
C ASN A 60 1.55 -6.67 4.84
N GLY A 61 1.35 -6.04 6.00
CA GLY A 61 1.82 -6.53 7.30
C GLY A 61 0.96 -7.66 7.86
N HIS A 62 1.62 -8.59 8.56
CA HIS A 62 0.96 -9.72 9.22
C HIS A 62 0.01 -9.26 10.34
N GLY A 63 -1.28 -9.60 10.22
CA GLY A 63 -2.30 -9.31 11.24
C GLY A 63 -2.73 -7.84 11.31
N CYS A 64 -2.21 -6.95 10.45
CA CYS A 64 -2.60 -5.54 10.48
C CYS A 64 -4.03 -5.30 10.00
N SER A 65 -4.52 -6.09 9.04
CA SER A 65 -5.93 -6.03 8.62
C SER A 65 -6.89 -6.55 9.71
N ASP A 66 -6.45 -7.49 10.56
CA ASP A 66 -7.24 -7.93 11.73
C ASP A 66 -7.33 -6.83 12.80
N ILE A 67 -6.24 -6.09 13.04
CA ILE A 67 -6.27 -4.89 13.89
C ILE A 67 -7.26 -3.88 13.30
N GLY A 68 -7.17 -3.61 12.00
CA GLY A 68 -8.13 -2.74 11.32
C GLY A 68 -9.59 -3.20 11.47
N LYS A 69 -9.86 -4.51 11.34
CA LYS A 69 -11.20 -5.06 11.56
C LYS A 69 -11.65 -4.85 13.00
N SER A 70 -10.77 -5.05 13.98
CA SER A 70 -11.12 -4.82 15.38
C SER A 70 -11.55 -3.38 15.62
N ILE A 71 -10.96 -2.41 14.93
CA ILE A 71 -11.36 -0.99 15.02
C ILE A 71 -12.76 -0.76 14.43
N PHE A 72 -13.10 -1.38 13.29
CA PHE A 72 -14.49 -1.35 12.78
C PHE A 72 -15.48 -1.97 13.78
N ASP A 73 -15.13 -3.10 14.39
CA ASP A 73 -15.99 -3.80 15.35
C ASP A 73 -16.30 -2.94 16.60
N HIS A 74 -15.44 -1.97 16.92
CA HIS A 74 -15.62 -0.99 17.99
C HIS A 74 -16.27 0.33 17.53
N GLY A 75 -16.74 0.42 16.28
CA GLY A 75 -17.45 1.59 15.73
C GLY A 75 -16.54 2.68 15.17
N GLY A 76 -15.29 2.36 14.84
CA GLY A 76 -14.36 3.30 14.20
C GLY A 76 -14.72 3.60 12.75
N SER A 77 -14.29 4.77 12.28
CA SER A 77 -14.43 5.19 10.88
C SER A 77 -13.40 4.49 9.98
N VAL A 78 -13.54 4.64 8.65
CA VAL A 78 -12.51 4.19 7.70
C VAL A 78 -11.15 4.82 7.99
N ALA A 79 -11.12 6.06 8.51
CA ALA A 79 -9.90 6.75 8.91
C ALA A 79 -9.27 6.17 10.18
N ASP A 80 -10.07 5.84 11.19
CA ASP A 80 -9.60 5.16 12.40
C ASP A 80 -8.93 3.82 12.04
N VAL A 81 -9.58 3.05 11.16
CA VAL A 81 -9.08 1.77 10.66
C VAL A 81 -7.78 1.94 9.89
N ALA A 82 -7.70 2.94 9.01
CA ALA A 82 -6.48 3.24 8.28
C ALA A 82 -5.33 3.58 9.24
N ILE A 83 -5.56 4.46 10.22
CA ILE A 83 -4.53 4.88 11.19
C ILE A 83 -4.03 3.69 12.01
N ALA A 84 -4.92 2.89 12.59
CA ALA A 84 -4.52 1.72 13.38
C ALA A 84 -3.77 0.68 12.54
N SER A 85 -4.21 0.46 11.30
CA SER A 85 -3.53 -0.43 10.35
C SER A 85 -2.14 0.10 10.01
N LEU A 86 -1.98 1.39 9.76
CA LEU A 86 -0.69 2.02 9.44
C LEU A 86 0.29 2.01 10.62
N PHE A 87 -0.18 2.19 11.86
CA PHE A 87 0.66 1.97 13.05
C PHE A 87 1.16 0.52 13.12
N CYS A 88 0.29 -0.47 12.86
CA CYS A 88 0.69 -1.87 12.82
C CYS A 88 1.68 -2.16 11.68
N GLU A 89 1.45 -1.61 10.49
CA GLU A 89 2.33 -1.76 9.33
C GLU A 89 3.73 -1.22 9.63
N GLY A 90 3.84 -0.06 10.28
CA GLY A 90 5.13 0.54 10.64
C GLY A 90 5.97 -0.26 11.63
N VAL A 91 5.36 -1.19 12.39
CA VAL A 91 6.09 -2.10 13.28
C VAL A 91 6.31 -3.47 12.65
N SER A 92 5.39 -3.92 11.81
CA SER A 92 5.43 -5.22 11.13
C SER A 92 6.29 -5.21 9.86
N LEU A 93 6.45 -4.05 9.24
CA LEU A 93 7.29 -3.81 8.07
C LEU A 93 8.31 -2.68 8.34
N PRO A 94 9.16 -2.82 9.39
CA PRO A 94 10.09 -1.77 9.82
C PRO A 94 11.11 -1.36 8.76
N GLN A 95 11.32 -2.21 7.77
CA GLN A 95 12.21 -2.00 6.64
C GLN A 95 11.60 -1.12 5.54
N SER A 96 10.29 -0.81 5.59
CA SER A 96 9.56 -0.20 4.48
C SER A 96 8.83 1.07 4.82
N MET A 97 8.30 1.21 6.02
CA MET A 97 7.56 2.41 6.44
C MET A 97 7.60 2.60 7.96
N GLY A 98 7.20 3.77 8.46
CA GLY A 98 7.11 4.01 9.90
C GLY A 98 7.03 5.49 10.26
N LEU A 99 6.99 5.79 11.57
CA LEU A 99 6.85 7.15 12.08
C LEU A 99 7.96 8.12 11.68
N GLY A 100 9.10 7.60 11.21
CA GLY A 100 10.20 8.41 10.72
C GLY A 100 10.10 8.71 9.22
N GLY A 101 8.99 8.41 8.56
CA GLY A 101 8.76 8.67 7.13
C GLY A 101 7.54 9.55 6.87
N GLY A 102 6.81 9.25 5.79
CA GLY A 102 5.66 9.99 5.32
C GLY A 102 4.79 9.19 4.35
N PHE A 103 3.61 9.73 4.05
CA PHE A 103 2.62 9.04 3.22
C PHE A 103 1.83 9.96 2.30
N LEU A 104 1.24 9.34 1.27
CA LEU A 104 0.18 9.93 0.45
C LEU A 104 -1.08 9.07 0.58
N LEU A 105 -2.23 9.72 0.66
CA LEU A 105 -3.53 9.08 0.88
C LEU A 105 -4.57 9.68 -0.04
N THR A 106 -5.48 8.84 -0.56
CA THR A 106 -6.73 9.27 -1.19
C THR A 106 -7.89 8.65 -0.42
N ILE A 107 -8.85 9.49 0.00
CA ILE A 107 -10.05 9.11 0.77
C ILE A 107 -11.30 9.48 0.01
N TYR A 108 -12.28 8.58 0.04
CA TYR A 108 -13.62 8.78 -0.46
C TYR A 108 -14.64 8.70 0.67
N ASP A 109 -15.42 9.77 0.83
CA ASP A 109 -16.60 9.82 1.68
C ASP A 109 -17.83 9.56 0.82
N ARG A 110 -18.48 8.42 1.06
CA ARG A 110 -19.61 7.93 0.26
C ARG A 110 -20.90 8.71 0.51
N GLU A 111 -21.06 9.27 1.72
CA GLU A 111 -22.24 10.03 2.10
C GLU A 111 -22.26 11.37 1.36
N THR A 112 -21.15 12.10 1.40
CA THR A 112 -21.03 13.40 0.74
C THR A 112 -20.71 13.26 -0.75
N GLY A 113 -20.11 12.15 -1.16
CA GLY A 113 -19.62 11.92 -2.52
C GLY A 113 -18.31 12.65 -2.83
N ILE A 114 -17.60 13.11 -1.80
CA ILE A 114 -16.36 13.88 -1.93
C ILE A 114 -15.16 12.95 -1.87
N VAL A 115 -14.20 13.16 -2.78
CA VAL A 115 -12.88 12.53 -2.75
C VAL A 115 -11.83 13.59 -2.42
N LYS A 116 -10.88 13.28 -1.54
CA LYS A 116 -9.74 14.16 -1.21
C LYS A 116 -8.44 13.38 -1.15
N SER A 117 -7.33 14.09 -1.32
CA SER A 117 -6.00 13.55 -1.09
C SER A 117 -5.31 14.25 0.08
N LEU A 118 -4.67 13.47 0.96
CA LEU A 118 -3.83 13.99 2.05
C LEU A 118 -2.38 13.73 1.71
N ASN A 119 -1.59 14.79 1.72
CA ASN A 119 -0.16 14.77 1.48
C ASN A 119 0.59 15.00 2.80
N ALA A 120 1.12 13.91 3.35
CA ALA A 120 1.99 13.89 4.51
C ALA A 120 3.42 13.48 4.12
N ARG A 121 3.84 13.81 2.88
CA ARG A 121 5.21 13.61 2.39
C ARG A 121 6.18 14.48 3.19
N GLU A 122 7.37 13.95 3.39
CA GLU A 122 8.48 14.59 4.09
C GLU A 122 8.92 15.89 3.39
N LYS A 123 9.50 16.81 4.16
CA LYS A 123 10.03 18.07 3.63
C LYS A 123 11.54 18.15 3.83
N ALA A 124 12.24 18.75 2.88
CA ALA A 124 13.62 19.15 3.07
C ALA A 124 13.73 20.08 4.29
N PRO A 125 14.67 19.82 5.23
CA PRO A 125 14.89 20.70 6.38
C PRO A 125 15.20 22.13 5.97
N LYS A 126 14.94 23.12 6.82
CA LYS A 126 15.21 24.54 6.49
C LYS A 126 16.67 24.83 6.13
N ALA A 127 17.59 24.07 6.70
CA ALA A 127 19.02 24.18 6.44
C ALA A 127 19.49 23.43 5.18
N ALA A 128 18.60 22.69 4.50
CA ALA A 128 18.93 21.98 3.28
C ALA A 128 19.29 22.95 2.14
N ASN A 129 20.15 22.52 1.24
CA ASN A 129 20.51 23.30 0.06
C ASN A 129 20.79 22.40 -1.14
N GLU A 130 20.69 23.00 -2.32
CA GLU A 130 20.79 22.33 -3.62
C GLU A 130 22.08 21.50 -3.81
N THR A 131 23.17 21.93 -3.18
CA THR A 131 24.52 21.36 -3.34
C THR A 131 24.98 20.52 -2.15
N MET A 132 24.09 20.23 -1.17
CA MET A 132 24.51 19.64 0.11
C MET A 132 25.11 18.23 0.01
N PHE A 133 24.89 17.54 -1.12
CA PHE A 133 25.45 16.22 -1.40
C PHE A 133 26.59 16.23 -2.42
N ASP A 134 27.01 17.41 -2.88
CA ASP A 134 28.13 17.53 -3.82
C ASP A 134 29.42 16.99 -3.20
N GLY A 135 30.11 16.12 -3.95
CA GLY A 135 31.32 15.45 -3.48
C GLY A 135 31.08 14.22 -2.60
N ASN A 136 29.88 14.03 -2.04
CA ASN A 136 29.50 12.81 -1.32
C ASN A 136 28.02 12.42 -1.53
N PRO A 137 27.66 11.91 -2.73
CA PRO A 137 26.29 11.51 -3.05
C PRO A 137 25.72 10.45 -2.10
N SER A 138 26.55 9.58 -1.50
CA SER A 138 26.04 8.57 -0.56
C SER A 138 25.40 9.16 0.71
N SER A 139 25.65 10.44 1.02
CA SER A 139 25.00 11.12 2.15
C SER A 139 23.53 11.45 1.91
N SER A 140 23.02 11.32 0.67
CA SER A 140 21.59 11.39 0.40
C SER A 140 20.84 10.13 0.84
N LYS A 141 21.55 9.00 0.98
CA LYS A 141 20.99 7.68 1.30
C LYS A 141 21.24 7.21 2.73
N PHE A 142 22.32 7.68 3.36
CA PHE A 142 22.76 7.17 4.66
C PHE A 142 23.12 8.29 5.64
N GLY A 143 22.81 8.06 6.91
CA GLY A 143 23.10 8.99 8.00
C GLY A 143 22.12 10.16 8.08
N GLY A 144 22.35 11.09 9.01
CA GLY A 144 21.38 12.12 9.35
C GLY A 144 21.10 13.16 8.26
N LEU A 145 22.02 13.37 7.30
CA LEU A 145 21.80 14.30 6.18
C LEU A 145 20.77 13.78 5.16
N ALA A 146 20.59 12.47 5.09
CA ALA A 146 19.60 11.82 4.24
C ALA A 146 18.16 12.04 4.72
N VAL A 147 18.00 12.39 6.01
CA VAL A 147 16.70 12.47 6.67
C VAL A 147 15.98 13.76 6.29
N ALA A 148 14.83 13.62 5.65
CA ALA A 148 13.85 14.70 5.50
C ALA A 148 12.92 14.74 6.72
N VAL A 149 12.28 15.89 6.95
CA VAL A 149 11.40 16.11 8.11
C VAL A 149 10.21 15.12 8.07
N PRO A 150 10.11 14.17 9.02
CA PRO A 150 9.08 13.14 8.99
C PRO A 150 7.66 13.72 9.07
N GLY A 151 6.75 13.17 8.27
CA GLY A 151 5.36 13.60 8.18
C GLY A 151 4.33 12.61 8.69
N GLU A 152 4.71 11.34 8.87
CA GLU A 152 3.78 10.22 9.10
C GLU A 152 2.83 10.47 10.29
N LEU A 153 3.38 10.70 11.49
CA LEU A 153 2.57 10.89 12.70
C LEU A 153 1.69 12.14 12.62
N LYS A 154 2.20 13.23 12.06
CA LYS A 154 1.45 14.47 11.88
C LYS A 154 0.30 14.27 10.89
N GLY A 155 0.53 13.50 9.83
CA GLY A 155 -0.49 13.10 8.86
C GLY A 155 -1.58 12.24 9.48
N TYR A 156 -1.23 11.24 10.30
CA TYR A 156 -2.22 10.43 11.03
C TYR A 156 -3.11 11.29 11.92
N TRP A 157 -2.50 12.23 12.65
CA TRP A 157 -3.26 13.17 13.48
C TRP A 157 -4.17 14.07 12.64
N PHE A 158 -3.69 14.56 11.49
CA PHE A 158 -4.48 15.39 10.59
C PHE A 158 -5.71 14.66 10.06
N LEU A 159 -5.53 13.40 9.65
CA LEU A 159 -6.61 12.52 9.24
C LEU A 159 -7.58 12.25 10.40
N TYR A 160 -7.06 11.91 11.57
CA TYR A 160 -7.83 11.67 12.79
C TYR A 160 -8.71 12.87 13.17
N LYS A 161 -8.16 14.08 13.16
CA LYS A 161 -8.89 15.29 13.53
C LYS A 161 -10.09 15.58 12.64
N GLN A 162 -10.09 15.11 11.40
CA GLN A 162 -11.16 15.36 10.45
C GLN A 162 -12.13 14.18 10.30
N TYR A 163 -11.65 12.95 10.36
CA TYR A 163 -12.44 11.76 10.05
C TYR A 163 -12.44 10.70 11.17
N GLY A 164 -11.71 10.89 12.26
CA GLY A 164 -11.62 9.92 13.36
C GLY A 164 -12.81 9.97 14.32
N TYR A 165 -13.29 8.81 14.75
CA TYR A 165 -14.45 8.65 15.63
C TYR A 165 -14.06 8.10 17.02
N LEU A 166 -13.05 7.23 17.09
CA LEU A 166 -12.60 6.65 18.35
C LEU A 166 -11.61 7.53 19.12
N PRO A 167 -11.36 7.29 20.41
CA PRO A 167 -10.25 7.90 21.12
C PRO A 167 -8.90 7.57 20.45
N TRP A 168 -8.03 8.58 20.30
CA TRP A 168 -6.71 8.44 19.66
C TRP A 168 -5.87 7.29 20.22
N ALA A 169 -5.86 7.13 21.54
CA ALA A 169 -5.11 6.07 22.22
C ALA A 169 -5.56 4.66 21.80
N ASP A 170 -6.86 4.48 21.53
CA ASP A 170 -7.43 3.18 21.15
C ASP A 170 -6.94 2.74 19.76
N LEU A 171 -6.56 3.69 18.89
CA LEU A 171 -5.98 3.39 17.57
C LEU A 171 -4.54 2.89 17.66
N ILE A 172 -3.83 3.20 18.75
CA ILE A 172 -2.40 2.92 18.92
C ILE A 172 -2.17 1.72 19.82
N GLN A 173 -3.07 1.48 20.79
CA GLN A 173 -2.93 0.43 21.78
C GLN A 173 -2.64 -0.96 21.20
N PRO A 174 -3.30 -1.42 20.12
CA PRO A 174 -2.98 -2.72 19.52
C PRO A 174 -1.50 -2.82 19.07
N THR A 175 -0.94 -1.73 18.56
CA THR A 175 0.45 -1.67 18.09
C THR A 175 1.45 -1.63 19.26
N ILE A 176 1.10 -0.95 20.36
CA ILE A 176 1.88 -1.00 21.61
C ILE A 176 1.99 -2.44 22.10
N ASP A 177 0.89 -3.19 22.08
CA ASP A 177 0.86 -4.58 22.52
C ASP A 177 1.68 -5.48 21.58
N LEU A 178 1.63 -5.27 20.27
CA LEU A 178 2.51 -5.96 19.31
C LEU A 178 3.99 -5.74 19.62
N CYS A 179 4.40 -4.48 19.85
CA CYS A 179 5.80 -4.17 20.15
C CYS A 179 6.31 -4.82 21.46
N LYS A 180 5.42 -5.04 22.43
CA LYS A 180 5.74 -5.68 23.73
C LYS A 180 5.71 -7.21 23.66
N ASN A 181 4.70 -7.75 23.00
CA ASN A 181 4.45 -9.19 22.98
C ASN A 181 5.30 -9.90 21.93
N GLY A 182 5.57 -9.23 20.81
CA GLY A 182 6.39 -9.74 19.72
C GLY A 182 5.70 -9.57 18.37
N ILE A 183 6.47 -9.14 17.38
CA ILE A 183 6.06 -8.94 15.99
C ILE A 183 6.52 -10.17 15.20
N TYR A 184 5.60 -10.81 14.47
CA TYR A 184 5.90 -12.00 13.70
C TYR A 184 6.82 -11.71 12.52
N VAL A 185 7.90 -12.49 12.39
CA VAL A 185 8.84 -12.38 11.26
C VAL A 185 8.36 -13.27 10.13
N THR A 186 7.90 -12.64 9.04
CA THR A 186 7.51 -13.33 7.80
C THR A 186 8.73 -13.78 6.99
N GLU A 187 8.54 -14.68 6.02
CA GLU A 187 9.59 -15.09 5.09
C GLU A 187 10.25 -13.89 4.37
N PHE A 188 9.43 -12.96 3.85
CA PHE A 188 9.94 -11.75 3.19
C PHE A 188 10.76 -10.86 4.12
N LEU A 189 10.31 -10.70 5.37
CA LEU A 189 11.03 -9.92 6.37
C LEU A 189 12.35 -10.58 6.75
N ALA A 190 12.37 -11.89 6.98
CA ALA A 190 13.59 -12.66 7.26
C ALA A 190 14.63 -12.55 6.14
N ARG A 191 14.20 -12.67 4.87
CA ARG A 191 15.08 -12.46 3.71
C ARG A 191 15.63 -11.05 3.66
N THR A 192 14.82 -10.05 4.01
CA THR A 192 15.25 -8.65 4.04
C THR A 192 16.23 -8.37 5.19
N TYR A 193 16.02 -8.95 6.37
CA TYR A 193 16.99 -8.89 7.46
C TYR A 193 18.33 -9.48 7.05
N LEU A 194 18.31 -10.65 6.41
CA LEU A 194 19.53 -11.31 5.94
C LEU A 194 20.27 -10.46 4.87
N SER A 195 19.54 -9.90 3.91
CA SER A 195 20.14 -9.08 2.83
C SER A 195 20.64 -7.72 3.31
N ARG A 196 20.12 -7.22 4.44
CA ARG A 196 20.52 -5.95 5.07
C ARG A 196 21.26 -6.13 6.39
N LYS A 197 21.79 -7.32 6.67
CA LYS A 197 22.43 -7.65 7.94
C LYS A 197 23.51 -6.63 8.33
N ASP A 198 24.32 -6.17 7.37
CA ASP A 198 25.43 -5.26 7.65
C ASP A 198 24.93 -3.91 8.19
N THR A 199 23.84 -3.38 7.62
CA THR A 199 23.11 -2.21 8.14
C THR A 199 22.59 -2.47 9.55
N LEU A 200 21.96 -3.63 9.77
CA LEU A 200 21.39 -4.01 11.07
C LEU A 200 22.45 -4.16 12.16
N TYR A 201 23.63 -4.69 11.85
CA TYR A 201 24.74 -4.83 12.81
C TYR A 201 25.44 -3.50 13.11
N ALA A 202 25.48 -2.59 12.14
CA ALA A 202 26.20 -1.32 12.24
C ALA A 202 25.54 -0.35 13.22
N ASP A 203 24.21 -0.25 13.20
CA ASP A 203 23.48 0.64 14.10
C ASP A 203 23.12 -0.06 15.43
N PRO A 204 23.43 0.51 16.60
CA PRO A 204 23.13 -0.10 17.89
C PRO A 204 21.64 -0.35 18.16
N VAL A 205 20.75 0.50 17.64
CA VAL A 205 19.31 0.45 17.90
C VAL A 205 18.62 -0.58 16.99
N LEU A 206 19.03 -0.62 15.72
CA LEU A 206 18.63 -1.67 14.78
C LEU A 206 19.15 -3.03 15.25
N ARG A 207 20.40 -3.11 15.73
CA ARG A 207 20.96 -4.34 16.29
C ARG A 207 20.18 -4.85 17.48
N ASP A 208 19.86 -3.97 18.43
CA ASP A 208 19.03 -4.27 19.61
C ASP A 208 17.64 -4.79 19.21
N SER A 209 17.09 -4.31 18.09
CA SER A 209 15.76 -4.70 17.63
C SER A 209 15.77 -5.99 16.79
N PHE A 210 16.75 -6.18 15.90
CA PHE A 210 16.64 -7.13 14.79
C PHE A 210 17.73 -8.21 14.76
N ILE A 211 18.68 -8.18 15.69
CA ILE A 211 19.63 -9.28 15.91
C ILE A 211 19.19 -10.06 17.14
N ASN A 212 18.99 -11.36 16.97
CA ASN A 212 18.64 -12.27 18.06
C ASN A 212 19.84 -12.34 19.04
N PRO A 213 19.67 -11.95 20.31
CA PRO A 213 20.77 -11.90 21.27
C PRO A 213 21.29 -13.29 21.68
N GLU A 214 20.51 -14.36 21.48
CA GLU A 214 20.90 -15.73 21.82
C GLU A 214 21.80 -16.33 20.74
N THR A 215 21.50 -16.07 19.46
CA THR A 215 22.24 -16.62 18.32
C THR A 215 23.27 -15.64 17.75
N ASN A 216 23.14 -14.34 18.07
CA ASN A 216 23.86 -13.24 17.43
C ASN A 216 23.69 -13.21 15.90
N THR A 217 22.54 -13.66 15.40
CA THR A 217 22.15 -13.61 13.98
C THR A 217 20.87 -12.80 13.79
N THR A 218 20.55 -12.41 12.56
CA THR A 218 19.22 -11.84 12.26
C THR A 218 18.12 -12.85 12.59
N TYR A 219 16.95 -12.35 13.02
CA TYR A 219 15.76 -13.19 13.17
C TYR A 219 15.34 -13.81 11.82
N THR A 220 14.75 -15.00 11.92
CA THR A 220 14.31 -15.86 10.82
C THR A 220 12.79 -16.02 10.82
N GLU A 221 12.25 -16.59 9.75
CA GLU A 221 10.81 -16.81 9.62
C GLU A 221 10.24 -17.61 10.79
N GLY A 222 9.09 -17.18 11.31
CA GLY A 222 8.42 -17.84 12.42
C GLY A 222 8.85 -17.36 13.80
N GLU A 223 9.92 -16.58 13.89
CA GLU A 223 10.34 -15.94 15.15
C GLU A 223 9.54 -14.66 15.43
N TYR A 224 9.68 -14.15 16.66
CA TYR A 224 9.00 -12.94 17.12
C TYR A 224 9.99 -11.89 17.63
N VAL A 225 9.88 -10.67 17.09
CA VAL A 225 10.74 -9.54 17.41
C VAL A 225 10.04 -8.58 18.37
N LYS A 226 10.70 -8.19 19.47
CA LYS A 226 10.18 -7.16 20.37
C LYS A 226 10.83 -5.82 20.09
N ARG A 227 10.03 -4.74 20.10
CA ARG A 227 10.50 -3.36 19.93
C ARG A 227 10.12 -2.52 21.15
N LEU A 228 10.67 -2.90 22.32
CA LEU A 228 10.28 -2.34 23.61
C LEU A 228 10.54 -0.83 23.72
N ARG A 229 11.56 -0.32 23.01
CA ARG A 229 11.85 1.11 22.94
C ARG A 229 10.74 1.87 22.21
N LEU A 230 10.37 1.37 21.03
CA LEU A 230 9.28 1.94 20.26
C LEU A 230 7.94 1.81 21.00
N ALA A 231 7.71 0.72 21.76
CA ALA A 231 6.52 0.58 22.60
C ALA A 231 6.36 1.76 23.57
N LYS A 232 7.45 2.17 24.26
CA LYS A 232 7.43 3.32 25.18
C LYS A 232 7.15 4.62 24.44
N THR A 233 7.74 4.79 23.26
CA THR A 233 7.44 5.93 22.39
C THR A 233 5.97 5.98 21.99
N LEU A 234 5.38 4.84 21.61
CA LEU A 234 3.96 4.76 21.27
C LEU A 234 3.04 5.00 22.47
N GLU A 235 3.41 4.60 23.69
CA GLU A 235 2.68 4.95 24.92
C GLU A 235 2.62 6.47 25.15
N ILE A 236 3.75 7.16 24.92
CA ILE A 236 3.83 8.63 25.00
C ILE A 236 2.96 9.25 23.91
N ILE A 237 3.06 8.78 22.66
CA ILE A 237 2.24 9.26 21.54
C ILE A 237 0.74 9.00 21.76
N ALA A 238 0.37 7.88 22.39
CA ALA A 238 -1.03 7.60 22.73
C ALA A 238 -1.58 8.59 23.78
N THR A 239 -0.71 9.09 24.66
CA THR A 239 -1.08 10.00 25.76
C THR A 239 -1.03 11.47 25.33
N GLU A 240 0.08 11.90 24.75
CA GLU A 240 0.35 13.29 24.35
C GLU A 240 -0.17 13.61 22.94
N GLY A 241 -0.55 12.60 22.17
CA GLY A 241 -0.93 12.78 20.77
C GLY A 241 0.26 13.20 19.91
N VAL A 242 -0.02 13.98 18.87
CA VAL A 242 0.99 14.51 17.96
C VAL A 242 1.98 15.46 18.61
N ASP A 243 1.57 16.10 19.71
CA ASP A 243 2.40 17.11 20.40
C ASP A 243 3.69 16.49 20.95
N ALA A 244 3.73 15.17 21.19
CA ALA A 244 4.91 14.45 21.64
C ALA A 244 6.17 14.75 20.79
N LEU A 245 6.00 14.90 19.47
CA LEU A 245 7.09 15.17 18.51
C LEU A 245 6.98 16.53 17.81
N TYR A 246 5.78 17.10 17.71
CA TYR A 246 5.52 18.29 16.87
C TYR A 246 5.16 19.54 17.69
N SER A 247 5.49 19.55 18.99
CA SER A 247 5.27 20.69 19.89
C SER A 247 6.52 21.01 20.71
N LYS A 248 6.71 22.28 21.06
CA LYS A 248 7.82 22.74 21.92
C LYS A 248 7.86 22.08 23.29
N ASN A 249 6.71 21.61 23.78
CA ASN A 249 6.58 20.97 25.08
C ASN A 249 6.41 19.43 24.95
N GLY A 250 6.62 18.87 23.75
CA GLY A 250 6.50 17.44 23.52
C GLY A 250 7.60 16.65 24.21
N SER A 251 7.27 15.54 24.84
CA SER A 251 8.24 14.77 25.62
C SER A 251 9.32 14.07 24.76
N LEU A 252 9.12 13.95 23.45
CA LEU A 252 10.03 13.21 22.56
C LEU A 252 10.89 14.11 21.68
N ILE A 253 10.50 15.38 21.45
CA ILE A 253 11.11 16.23 20.41
C ILE A 253 12.61 16.45 20.60
N ASP A 254 13.06 16.80 21.82
CA ASP A 254 14.45 17.13 22.09
C ASP A 254 15.37 15.92 21.88
N GLY A 255 14.96 14.75 22.37
CA GLY A 255 15.70 13.50 22.20
C GLY A 255 15.76 13.07 20.74
N PHE A 256 14.64 13.14 20.04
CA PHE A 256 14.54 12.75 18.63
C PHE A 256 15.39 13.63 17.73
N VAL A 257 15.31 14.96 17.87
CA VAL A 257 16.14 15.92 17.11
C VAL A 257 17.62 15.72 17.41
N LYS A 258 17.97 15.54 18.70
CA LYS A 258 19.36 15.31 19.08
C LYS A 258 19.92 14.05 18.43
N ASP A 259 19.16 12.95 18.40
CA ASP A 259 19.62 11.70 17.79
C ASP A 259 19.89 11.85 16.29
N ILE A 260 19.07 12.64 15.57
CA ILE A 260 19.29 12.94 14.14
C ILE A 260 20.57 13.75 13.96
N GLN A 261 20.78 14.77 14.79
CA GLN A 261 21.97 15.63 14.75
C GLN A 261 23.26 14.90 15.15
N ASP A 262 23.20 13.99 16.12
CA ASP A 262 24.32 13.12 16.52
C ASP A 262 24.73 12.20 15.36
N ASN A 263 23.82 11.89 14.44
CA ASN A 263 24.08 11.16 13.19
C ASN A 263 24.43 12.08 12.00
N GLY A 264 24.75 13.35 12.25
CA GLY A 264 25.16 14.33 11.25
C GLY A 264 24.02 15.04 10.52
N GLY A 265 22.78 14.88 10.98
CA GLY A 265 21.62 15.51 10.36
C GLY A 265 21.45 16.98 10.71
N ILE A 266 20.62 17.65 9.90
CA ILE A 266 20.40 19.11 9.94
C ILE A 266 18.98 19.51 10.35
N ILE A 267 18.15 18.53 10.74
CA ILE A 267 16.80 18.78 11.25
C ILE A 267 16.89 19.48 12.61
N THR A 268 16.04 20.48 12.80
CA THR A 268 15.84 21.23 14.05
C THR A 268 14.47 20.94 14.65
N ALA A 269 14.26 21.33 15.91
CA ALA A 269 12.93 21.26 16.53
C ALA A 269 11.92 22.14 15.77
N GLU A 270 12.35 23.32 15.29
CA GLU A 270 11.53 24.21 14.48
C GLU A 270 11.08 23.58 13.15
N ASP A 271 11.91 22.72 12.55
CA ASP A 271 11.51 21.99 11.33
C ASP A 271 10.32 21.05 11.60
N LEU A 272 10.34 20.33 12.72
CA LEU A 272 9.23 19.46 13.14
C LEU A 272 8.01 20.29 13.52
N ILE A 273 8.15 21.31 14.36
CA ILE A 273 7.03 22.12 14.86
C ILE A 273 6.27 22.80 13.71
N GLU A 274 6.98 23.25 12.67
CA GLU A 274 6.38 23.93 11.50
C GLU A 274 5.97 22.96 10.38
N TYR A 275 6.24 21.67 10.51
CA TYR A 275 5.77 20.69 9.54
C TYR A 275 4.24 20.59 9.59
N GLU A 276 3.61 20.63 8.42
CA GLU A 276 2.16 20.51 8.26
C GLU A 276 1.83 19.68 6.99
N PRO A 277 0.97 18.65 7.11
CA PRO A 277 0.35 17.95 5.99
C PRO A 277 -0.57 18.87 5.19
N ILE A 278 -0.92 18.49 3.96
CA ILE A 278 -1.78 19.30 3.09
C ILE A 278 -2.92 18.46 2.54
N TRP A 279 -4.15 18.97 2.66
CA TRP A 279 -5.30 18.47 1.91
C TRP A 279 -5.32 19.07 0.52
N GLN A 280 -5.44 18.23 -0.50
CA GLN A 280 -5.44 18.60 -1.90
C GLN A 280 -6.60 17.92 -2.64
N GLU A 281 -7.04 18.55 -3.72
CA GLU A 281 -7.94 17.90 -4.68
C GLU A 281 -7.18 16.76 -5.39
N PRO A 282 -7.80 15.59 -5.57
CA PRO A 282 -7.17 14.48 -6.27
C PRO A 282 -7.04 14.76 -7.78
N ILE A 283 -6.06 14.13 -8.41
CA ILE A 283 -6.07 13.98 -9.87
C ILE A 283 -7.27 13.13 -10.23
N THR A 284 -8.10 13.64 -11.14
CA THR A 284 -9.37 13.03 -11.53
C THR A 284 -9.38 12.78 -13.04
N ALA A 285 -9.74 11.56 -13.45
CA ALA A 285 -9.86 11.21 -14.86
C ALA A 285 -11.03 10.27 -15.14
N SER A 286 -11.85 10.61 -16.14
CA SER A 286 -12.94 9.77 -16.60
C SER A 286 -12.46 8.78 -17.68
N MET A 287 -12.75 7.51 -17.49
CA MET A 287 -12.47 6.42 -18.43
C MET A 287 -13.61 6.28 -19.45
N SER A 288 -13.36 5.66 -20.60
CA SER A 288 -14.34 5.48 -21.68
C SER A 288 -15.57 4.63 -21.29
N ASP A 289 -15.43 3.77 -20.28
CA ASP A 289 -16.47 2.86 -19.79
C ASP A 289 -17.36 3.45 -18.66
N GLY A 290 -17.22 4.76 -18.43
CA GLY A 290 -17.97 5.54 -17.43
C GLY A 290 -17.40 5.48 -16.02
N GLN A 291 -16.26 4.81 -15.81
CA GLN A 291 -15.56 4.83 -14.53
C GLN A 291 -14.78 6.15 -14.35
N THR A 292 -14.58 6.57 -13.11
CA THR A 292 -13.75 7.75 -12.79
C THR A 292 -12.65 7.36 -11.81
N LEU A 293 -11.39 7.58 -12.23
CA LEU A 293 -10.20 7.45 -11.41
C LEU A 293 -10.01 8.71 -10.57
N TYR A 294 -9.71 8.50 -9.29
CA TYR A 294 -9.19 9.48 -8.36
C TYR A 294 -7.86 8.99 -7.80
N THR A 295 -6.82 9.82 -7.86
CA THR A 295 -5.49 9.45 -7.37
C THR A 295 -4.74 10.67 -6.84
N THR A 296 -3.62 10.45 -6.16
CA THR A 296 -2.86 11.53 -5.50
C THR A 296 -2.37 12.61 -6.49
N PRO A 297 -2.39 13.90 -6.10
CA PRO A 297 -1.69 14.95 -6.83
C PRO A 297 -0.19 14.95 -6.51
N LEU A 298 0.51 15.97 -6.99
CA LEU A 298 1.93 16.21 -6.70
C LEU A 298 2.17 16.37 -5.19
N PRO A 299 3.30 15.87 -4.67
CA PRO A 299 4.44 15.30 -5.40
C PRO A 299 4.29 13.82 -5.78
N GLY A 300 3.12 13.19 -5.57
CA GLY A 300 2.88 11.83 -6.02
C GLY A 300 2.72 11.71 -7.55
N SER A 301 2.74 10.47 -8.06
CA SER A 301 2.77 10.18 -9.50
C SER A 301 1.37 9.94 -10.10
N GLY A 302 0.30 10.46 -9.50
CA GLY A 302 -1.07 10.18 -9.95
C GLY A 302 -1.38 10.73 -11.34
N SER A 303 -0.75 11.85 -11.74
CA SER A 303 -0.79 12.35 -13.12
C SER A 303 -0.11 11.39 -14.11
N VAL A 304 0.97 10.72 -13.70
CA VAL A 304 1.68 9.70 -14.50
C VAL A 304 0.79 8.48 -14.73
N LEU A 305 0.18 7.95 -13.66
CA LEU A 305 -0.77 6.85 -13.76
C LEU A 305 -1.93 7.21 -14.69
N THR A 306 -2.50 8.39 -14.49
CA THR A 306 -3.61 8.90 -15.30
C THR A 306 -3.23 8.99 -16.77
N TYR A 307 -2.04 9.51 -17.07
CA TYR A 307 -1.57 9.66 -18.44
C TYR A 307 -1.35 8.32 -19.14
N ILE A 308 -0.74 7.35 -18.46
CA ILE A 308 -0.59 5.98 -18.96
C ILE A 308 -1.95 5.37 -19.30
N LEU A 309 -2.91 5.45 -18.38
CA LEU A 309 -4.25 4.90 -18.59
C LEU A 309 -4.98 5.62 -19.72
N GLN A 310 -4.88 6.95 -19.81
CA GLN A 310 -5.49 7.70 -20.90
C GLN A 310 -4.85 7.39 -22.26
N ILE A 311 -3.55 7.16 -22.35
CA ILE A 311 -2.92 6.71 -23.60
C ILE A 311 -3.52 5.37 -24.04
N LEU A 312 -3.72 4.45 -23.10
CA LEU A 312 -4.19 3.08 -23.40
C LEU A 312 -5.72 2.99 -23.64
N ASP A 313 -6.51 3.91 -23.09
CA ASP A 313 -7.97 3.90 -23.14
C ASP A 313 -8.51 4.05 -24.57
N GLY A 314 -9.04 2.98 -25.15
CA GLY A 314 -9.47 2.94 -26.56
C GLY A 314 -8.32 2.79 -27.57
N PHE A 315 -7.10 2.51 -27.09
CA PHE A 315 -5.93 2.23 -27.94
C PHE A 315 -5.54 0.75 -27.97
N ILE A 316 -5.83 -0.02 -26.92
CA ILE A 316 -5.56 -1.46 -26.86
C ILE A 316 -6.79 -2.30 -27.22
N ASP A 317 -6.59 -3.48 -27.82
CA ASP A 317 -7.68 -4.40 -28.13
C ASP A 317 -8.13 -5.17 -26.90
N LEU A 318 -9.31 -4.83 -26.38
CA LEU A 318 -9.89 -5.43 -25.17
C LEU A 318 -10.21 -6.92 -25.28
N ASN A 319 -10.14 -7.52 -26.47
CA ASN A 319 -10.34 -8.97 -26.64
C ASN A 319 -9.04 -9.77 -26.55
N HIS A 320 -7.87 -9.12 -26.65
CA HIS A 320 -6.59 -9.80 -26.81
C HIS A 320 -5.50 -9.18 -25.92
N LEU A 321 -5.55 -9.50 -24.61
CA LEU A 321 -4.58 -9.02 -23.61
C LEU A 321 -3.15 -9.49 -23.92
N TYR A 322 -2.96 -10.81 -24.09
CA TYR A 322 -1.63 -11.42 -24.16
C TYR A 322 -1.09 -11.49 -25.59
N THR A 323 -0.97 -10.32 -26.24
CA THR A 323 -0.34 -10.18 -27.55
C THR A 323 0.87 -9.25 -27.47
N GLY A 324 1.85 -9.48 -28.34
CA GLY A 324 3.01 -8.59 -28.41
C GLY A 324 2.68 -7.16 -28.83
N GLU A 325 1.59 -6.94 -29.58
CA GLU A 325 1.09 -5.60 -29.93
C GLU A 325 0.54 -4.87 -28.69
N THR A 326 -0.32 -5.54 -27.91
CA THR A 326 -0.85 -4.97 -26.65
C THR A 326 0.29 -4.62 -25.70
N PHE A 327 1.26 -5.52 -25.51
CA PHE A 327 2.41 -5.27 -24.64
C PHE A 327 3.37 -4.20 -25.18
N GLN A 328 3.53 -4.09 -26.50
CA GLN A 328 4.28 -2.98 -27.12
C GLN A 328 3.65 -1.63 -26.77
N ARG A 329 2.32 -1.52 -26.90
CA ARG A 329 1.59 -0.28 -26.55
C ARG A 329 1.67 0.03 -25.06
N ILE A 330 1.59 -0.98 -24.19
CA ILE A 330 1.76 -0.81 -22.73
C ILE A 330 3.16 -0.29 -22.41
N VAL A 331 4.22 -0.90 -22.96
CA VAL A 331 5.60 -0.48 -22.73
C VAL A 331 5.85 0.93 -23.24
N GLU A 332 5.37 1.28 -24.44
CA GLU A 332 5.52 2.64 -24.97
C GLU A 332 4.72 3.67 -24.16
N ALA A 333 3.53 3.33 -23.67
CA ALA A 333 2.76 4.20 -22.77
C ALA A 333 3.52 4.43 -21.45
N PHE A 334 4.17 3.41 -20.89
CA PHE A 334 5.05 3.59 -19.72
C PHE A 334 6.21 4.54 -20.03
N LYS A 335 6.87 4.40 -21.18
CA LYS A 335 7.97 5.30 -21.60
C LYS A 335 7.52 6.74 -21.71
N PHE A 336 6.37 7.02 -22.32
CA PHE A 336 5.81 8.38 -22.37
C PHE A 336 5.42 8.89 -20.98
N GLY A 337 4.82 8.04 -20.14
CA GLY A 337 4.48 8.37 -18.75
C GLY A 337 5.70 8.83 -17.95
N TYR A 338 6.74 8.01 -17.93
CA TYR A 338 7.99 8.33 -17.22
C TYR A 338 8.77 9.46 -17.88
N GLY A 339 8.64 9.65 -19.19
CA GLY A 339 9.22 10.79 -19.88
C GLY A 339 8.62 12.12 -19.46
N SER A 340 7.29 12.19 -19.32
CA SER A 340 6.64 13.37 -18.74
C SER A 340 6.94 13.54 -17.25
N ARG A 341 7.08 12.44 -16.49
CA ARG A 341 7.42 12.46 -15.05
C ARG A 341 8.68 13.27 -14.76
N THR A 342 9.68 13.24 -15.64
CA THR A 342 10.96 13.95 -15.41
C THR A 342 10.82 15.47 -15.31
N ASN A 343 9.69 16.01 -15.79
CA ASN A 343 9.37 17.43 -15.79
C ASN A 343 8.41 17.84 -14.64
N LEU A 344 8.16 16.94 -13.70
CA LEU A 344 7.34 17.18 -12.51
C LEU A 344 8.21 17.61 -11.31
N GLY A 345 7.58 18.18 -10.30
CA GLY A 345 8.20 18.63 -9.06
C GLY A 345 7.12 19.09 -8.06
N ASP A 346 7.54 19.55 -6.88
CA ASP A 346 6.63 20.15 -5.90
C ASP A 346 5.99 21.42 -6.48
N ASP A 347 4.68 21.39 -6.68
CA ASP A 347 3.89 22.47 -7.30
C ASP A 347 3.72 23.70 -6.42
N MET A 348 4.12 23.62 -5.14
CA MET A 348 4.27 24.79 -4.27
C MET A 348 5.53 25.61 -4.59
N TYR A 349 6.49 25.01 -5.32
CA TYR A 349 7.80 25.60 -5.63
C TYR A 349 8.09 25.71 -7.13
N GLU A 350 7.46 24.89 -7.96
CA GLU A 350 7.65 24.85 -9.40
C GLU A 350 6.33 25.05 -10.16
N ASN A 351 6.36 25.78 -11.27
CA ASN A 351 5.17 25.91 -12.13
C ASN A 351 5.11 24.76 -13.15
N VAL A 352 4.52 23.64 -12.73
CA VAL A 352 4.37 22.42 -13.55
C VAL A 352 2.93 22.17 -14.00
N THR A 353 2.04 23.14 -13.80
CA THR A 353 0.59 23.03 -14.08
C THR A 353 0.28 22.62 -15.50
N SER A 354 1.01 23.15 -16.50
CA SER A 354 0.78 22.78 -17.90
C SER A 354 1.13 21.32 -18.18
N VAL A 355 2.21 20.81 -17.58
CA VAL A 355 2.62 19.40 -17.72
C VAL A 355 1.56 18.48 -17.13
N VAL A 356 1.03 18.81 -15.95
CA VAL A 356 -0.05 18.05 -15.31
C VAL A 356 -1.32 18.08 -16.17
N ASN A 357 -1.70 19.26 -16.70
CA ASN A 357 -2.89 19.40 -17.54
C ASN A 357 -2.79 18.58 -18.84
N ASP A 358 -1.62 18.53 -19.47
CA ASP A 358 -1.37 17.70 -20.65
C ASP A 358 -1.50 16.22 -20.30
N MET A 359 -0.89 15.78 -19.19
CA MET A 359 -0.93 14.39 -18.71
C MET A 359 -2.34 13.89 -18.38
N VAL A 360 -3.24 14.77 -17.92
CA VAL A 360 -4.63 14.40 -17.61
C VAL A 360 -5.61 14.67 -18.76
N SER A 361 -5.12 15.08 -19.93
CA SER A 361 -5.95 15.42 -21.09
C SER A 361 -6.12 14.24 -22.07
N LYS A 362 -7.38 13.91 -22.39
CA LYS A 362 -7.72 12.90 -23.39
C LYS A 362 -7.20 13.25 -24.78
N SER A 363 -7.33 14.52 -25.18
CA SER A 363 -6.89 14.98 -26.51
C SER A 363 -5.37 15.01 -26.63
N TYR A 364 -4.65 15.15 -25.52
CA TYR A 364 -3.20 15.02 -25.51
C TYR A 364 -2.80 13.54 -25.61
N ALA A 365 -3.46 12.65 -24.86
CA ALA A 365 -3.26 11.21 -24.97
C ALA A 365 -3.49 10.69 -26.41
N GLU A 366 -4.51 11.20 -27.12
CA GLU A 366 -4.75 10.89 -28.54
C GLU A 366 -3.59 11.29 -29.46
N GLN A 367 -2.98 12.46 -29.24
CA GLN A 367 -1.80 12.89 -29.98
C GLN A 367 -0.63 11.93 -29.73
N ILE A 368 -0.46 11.46 -28.50
CA ILE A 368 0.63 10.57 -28.11
C ILE A 368 0.45 9.18 -28.72
N ARG A 369 -0.77 8.66 -28.81
CA ARG A 369 -1.07 7.41 -29.54
C ARG A 369 -0.58 7.46 -30.99
N SER A 370 -0.67 8.61 -31.65
CA SER A 370 -0.20 8.78 -33.04
C SER A 370 1.33 8.68 -33.18
N LEU A 371 2.07 8.82 -32.08
CA LEU A 371 3.52 8.65 -32.04
C LEU A 371 3.91 7.18 -31.83
N ILE A 372 3.11 6.42 -31.08
CA ILE A 372 3.38 5.01 -30.75
C ILE A 372 3.28 4.15 -32.02
N LYS A 373 4.31 3.33 -32.25
CA LYS A 373 4.38 2.37 -33.36
C LYS A 373 4.36 0.95 -32.84
N ASP A 374 3.62 0.08 -33.52
CA ASP A 374 3.51 -1.34 -33.15
C ASP A 374 4.70 -2.20 -33.63
N ASP A 375 5.58 -1.62 -34.46
CA ASP A 375 6.67 -2.32 -35.14
C ASP A 375 8.07 -1.77 -34.84
N SER A 376 8.17 -0.68 -34.07
CA SER A 376 9.44 -0.05 -33.70
C SER A 376 9.35 0.71 -32.38
N THR A 377 10.50 0.90 -31.73
CA THR A 377 10.64 1.74 -30.52
C THR A 377 11.79 2.73 -30.66
N SER A 378 11.72 3.86 -29.96
CA SER A 378 12.80 4.85 -29.92
C SER A 378 13.75 4.57 -28.76
N GLN A 379 15.05 4.71 -29.00
CA GLN A 379 16.11 4.69 -27.97
C GLN A 379 16.47 6.11 -27.48
N ASN A 380 15.84 7.15 -28.04
CA ASN A 380 16.11 8.53 -27.67
C ASN A 380 15.12 9.01 -26.59
N ARG A 381 15.62 9.30 -25.37
CA ARG A 381 14.82 9.83 -24.25
C ARG A 381 14.02 11.09 -24.58
N SER A 382 14.58 11.99 -25.40
CA SER A 382 13.89 13.24 -25.79
C SER A 382 12.66 13.03 -26.66
N TYR A 383 12.55 11.88 -27.35
CA TYR A 383 11.34 11.51 -28.08
C TYR A 383 10.14 11.30 -27.12
N TYR A 384 10.42 10.88 -25.88
CA TYR A 384 9.43 10.69 -24.82
C TYR A 384 9.24 11.93 -23.94
N GLY A 385 9.86 13.07 -24.29
CA GLY A 385 9.77 14.32 -23.53
C GLY A 385 10.69 14.40 -22.30
N ALA A 386 11.65 13.48 -22.15
CA ALA A 386 12.61 13.49 -21.04
C ALA A 386 13.93 14.18 -21.39
N TYR A 387 14.40 14.99 -20.44
CA TYR A 387 15.71 15.64 -20.47
C TYR A 387 16.57 15.33 -19.22
N SER A 388 16.02 14.55 -18.28
CA SER A 388 16.64 14.21 -17.00
C SER A 388 16.37 12.74 -16.63
N ASP A 389 17.06 12.25 -15.60
CA ASP A 389 16.96 10.88 -15.11
C ASP A 389 15.89 10.75 -14.01
N ILE A 390 15.49 9.50 -13.75
CA ILE A 390 14.52 9.14 -12.72
C ILE A 390 15.27 8.58 -11.53
N VAL A 391 14.96 9.12 -10.35
CA VAL A 391 15.47 8.62 -9.08
C VAL A 391 14.66 7.41 -8.64
N GLU A 392 15.33 6.41 -8.08
CA GLU A 392 14.73 5.15 -7.61
C GLU A 392 14.54 5.13 -6.09
N ASP A 393 13.34 4.74 -5.67
CA ASP A 393 12.89 4.46 -4.30
C ASP A 393 12.55 2.95 -4.15
N HIS A 394 12.52 2.37 -2.94
CA HIS A 394 12.35 0.89 -2.79
C HIS A 394 11.54 0.39 -1.57
N GLY A 395 11.68 1.05 -0.42
CA GLY A 395 10.96 0.76 0.83
C GLY A 395 9.60 1.44 0.87
N THR A 396 8.53 0.67 0.83
CA THR A 396 7.16 1.21 0.79
C THR A 396 6.19 0.15 1.29
N ALA A 397 5.07 0.54 1.85
CA ALA A 397 3.90 -0.31 2.09
C ALA A 397 2.62 0.36 1.57
N HIS A 398 1.61 -0.43 1.21
CA HIS A 398 0.33 0.06 0.74
C HIS A 398 -0.83 -0.65 1.45
N ILE A 399 -1.83 0.12 1.89
CA ILE A 399 -3.08 -0.42 2.39
C ILE A 399 -4.26 0.05 1.55
N SER A 400 -5.20 -0.86 1.33
CA SER A 400 -6.46 -0.61 0.61
C SER A 400 -7.64 -1.02 1.48
N ILE A 401 -8.55 -0.07 1.72
CA ILE A 401 -9.71 -0.27 2.58
C ILE A 401 -10.98 0.16 1.84
N LEU A 402 -11.98 -0.74 1.84
CA LEU A 402 -13.37 -0.43 1.52
C LEU A 402 -14.21 -0.71 2.76
N ALA A 403 -14.81 0.33 3.33
CA ALA A 403 -15.64 0.20 4.51
C ALA A 403 -17.06 -0.31 4.16
N PRO A 404 -17.77 -0.94 5.12
CA PRO A 404 -19.14 -1.42 4.92
C PRO A 404 -20.17 -0.37 4.49
N ASN A 405 -19.96 0.89 4.87
CA ASN A 405 -20.80 2.04 4.48
C ASN A 405 -20.47 2.59 3.08
N GLY A 406 -19.43 2.06 2.43
CA GLY A 406 -18.97 2.45 1.10
C GLY A 406 -17.88 3.52 1.09
N ASP A 407 -17.46 4.04 2.25
CA ASP A 407 -16.27 4.88 2.34
C ASP A 407 -15.03 4.06 1.95
N ALA A 408 -14.01 4.72 1.41
CA ALA A 408 -12.80 4.04 1.00
C ALA A 408 -11.56 4.88 1.27
N ILE A 409 -10.46 4.19 1.56
CA ILE A 409 -9.13 4.80 1.73
C ILE A 409 -8.10 3.94 0.99
N SER A 410 -7.25 4.61 0.22
CA SER A 410 -6.02 4.07 -0.34
C SER A 410 -4.84 4.85 0.23
N VAL A 411 -3.85 4.19 0.84
CA VAL A 411 -2.68 4.87 1.47
C VAL A 411 -1.39 4.17 1.11
N THR A 412 -0.42 4.94 0.62
CA THR A 412 0.95 4.47 0.43
C THR A 412 1.87 5.22 1.39
N SER A 413 2.64 4.49 2.20
CA SER A 413 3.57 5.02 3.22
C SER A 413 4.97 4.45 3.01
N THR A 414 6.00 5.22 3.38
CA THR A 414 7.40 4.92 3.07
C THR A 414 8.38 5.56 4.06
N ILE A 415 9.58 5.00 4.16
CA ILE A 415 10.80 5.63 4.71
C ILE A 415 11.90 5.72 3.65
N ASN A 416 11.50 5.82 2.38
CA ASN A 416 12.28 5.65 1.16
C ASN A 416 12.99 4.29 1.03
N LEU A 417 14.30 4.16 1.21
CA LEU A 417 15.01 2.90 0.96
C LEU A 417 14.73 1.87 2.07
N VAL A 418 15.23 0.64 1.85
CA VAL A 418 15.08 -0.43 2.84
C VAL A 418 15.85 -0.07 4.11
N PHE A 419 15.13 0.15 5.23
CA PHE A 419 15.63 0.74 6.49
C PHE A 419 16.04 2.22 6.42
N GLY A 420 15.57 2.94 5.39
CA GLY A 420 15.79 4.37 5.20
C GLY A 420 17.27 4.75 5.28
N ALA A 421 17.57 5.76 6.12
CA ALA A 421 18.92 6.28 6.34
C ALA A 421 19.89 5.32 7.04
N GLY A 422 19.44 4.09 7.35
CA GLY A 422 20.25 3.02 7.93
C GLY A 422 20.47 3.11 9.44
N PHE A 423 19.70 3.94 10.14
CA PHE A 423 19.75 4.08 11.60
C PHE A 423 18.38 4.32 12.22
N ALA A 424 18.27 4.10 13.53
CA ALA A 424 17.10 4.46 14.31
C ALA A 424 17.46 5.40 15.45
N SER A 425 16.53 6.28 15.82
CA SER A 425 16.69 7.22 16.94
C SER A 425 16.92 6.44 18.24
N ASN A 426 18.00 6.78 18.94
CA ASN A 426 18.36 6.11 20.18
C ASN A 426 17.36 6.37 21.32
N SER A 427 16.74 7.55 21.36
CA SER A 427 15.73 7.92 22.35
C SER A 427 14.35 7.30 22.07
N THR A 428 13.97 7.11 20.81
CA THR A 428 12.59 6.71 20.44
C THR A 428 12.46 5.31 19.81
N GLY A 429 13.53 4.79 19.22
CA GLY A 429 13.47 3.56 18.42
C GLY A 429 12.75 3.72 17.06
N ILE A 430 12.44 4.94 16.65
CA ILE A 430 11.92 5.27 15.32
C ILE A 430 13.05 5.12 14.30
N ILE A 431 12.78 4.42 13.20
CA ILE A 431 13.71 4.29 12.05
C ILE A 431 13.52 5.51 11.15
N LEU A 432 14.62 6.13 10.70
CA LEU A 432 14.59 7.40 9.97
C LEU A 432 14.59 7.17 8.44
N ASN A 433 13.78 7.95 7.72
CA ASN A 433 13.79 7.98 6.26
C ASN A 433 15.12 8.47 5.68
N ASP A 434 15.38 8.13 4.42
CA ASP A 434 16.36 8.77 3.55
C ASP A 434 15.69 9.50 2.38
N GLU A 435 14.60 10.21 2.65
CA GLU A 435 13.76 10.82 1.61
C GLU A 435 14.45 11.98 0.88
N MET A 436 15.56 12.51 1.42
CA MET A 436 16.36 13.48 0.69
C MET A 436 17.00 12.88 -0.58
N ASP A 437 17.11 11.55 -0.68
CA ASP A 437 17.59 10.85 -1.88
C ASP A 437 16.70 11.07 -3.10
N ASP A 438 15.39 11.24 -2.90
CA ASP A 438 14.44 11.41 -4.01
C ASP A 438 14.58 12.77 -4.73
N PHE A 439 15.33 13.72 -4.15
CA PHE A 439 15.65 14.96 -4.86
C PHE A 439 16.72 14.74 -5.93
N SER A 440 16.60 15.47 -7.03
CA SER A 440 17.70 15.60 -7.97
C SER A 440 18.73 16.61 -7.46
N THR A 441 20.00 16.38 -7.77
CA THR A 441 21.09 17.34 -7.52
C THR A 441 21.70 17.83 -8.83
N PRO A 442 22.25 19.05 -8.88
CA PRO A 442 22.92 19.57 -10.09
C PRO A 442 24.12 18.73 -10.55
N SER A 443 24.74 18.01 -9.61
CA SER A 443 25.89 17.14 -9.86
C SER A 443 25.53 15.75 -10.42
N SER A 444 24.24 15.42 -10.53
CA SER A 444 23.78 14.16 -11.12
C SER A 444 23.97 14.11 -12.66
N THR A 445 23.94 12.91 -13.24
CA THR A 445 24.26 12.69 -14.66
C THR A 445 23.25 13.33 -15.62
N SER A 446 21.96 13.27 -15.32
CA SER A 446 20.91 14.03 -16.03
C SER A 446 19.99 14.69 -15.00
N PRO A 447 20.33 15.89 -14.51
CA PRO A 447 19.61 16.52 -13.40
C PRO A 447 18.21 16.95 -13.80
N SER A 448 17.23 16.80 -12.89
CA SER A 448 15.87 17.32 -13.03
C SER A 448 15.72 18.61 -12.21
N PRO A 449 15.76 19.81 -12.84
CA PRO A 449 15.73 21.07 -12.10
C PRO A 449 14.45 21.30 -11.31
N THR A 450 13.32 20.80 -11.81
CA THR A 450 12.02 20.87 -11.11
C THR A 450 12.02 20.06 -9.83
N ASN A 451 12.96 19.13 -9.66
CA ASN A 451 13.10 18.32 -8.44
C ASN A 451 14.42 18.61 -7.70
N PHE A 452 15.00 19.80 -7.84
CA PHE A 452 16.14 20.21 -7.02
C PHE A 452 15.74 20.52 -5.57
N ILE A 453 16.69 20.27 -4.66
CA ILE A 453 16.54 20.50 -3.21
C ILE A 453 16.35 21.99 -2.93
N LYS A 454 15.26 22.31 -2.22
CA LYS A 454 14.99 23.64 -1.66
C LYS A 454 14.47 23.50 -0.23
N PRO A 455 14.84 24.39 0.72
CA PRO A 455 14.26 24.40 2.06
C PRO A 455 12.72 24.31 2.07
N GLY A 456 12.17 23.33 2.81
CA GLY A 456 10.73 23.12 2.97
C GLY A 456 10.02 22.44 1.79
N LYS A 457 10.72 22.21 0.67
CA LYS A 457 10.18 21.52 -0.51
C LYS A 457 10.02 20.02 -0.22
N ARG A 458 9.09 19.37 -0.91
CA ARG A 458 8.89 17.91 -0.88
C ARG A 458 9.51 17.26 -2.12
N PRO A 459 10.17 16.11 -1.98
CA PRO A 459 10.70 15.39 -3.12
C PRO A 459 9.58 14.67 -3.90
N LEU A 460 9.78 14.53 -5.21
CA LEU A 460 8.88 13.78 -6.10
C LEU A 460 8.77 12.31 -5.67
N SER A 461 7.57 11.73 -5.78
CA SER A 461 7.31 10.35 -5.35
C SER A 461 6.64 9.51 -6.43
N SER A 462 6.91 8.20 -6.43
CA SER A 462 6.28 7.21 -7.32
C SER A 462 4.92 6.70 -6.83
N MET A 463 4.48 7.13 -5.63
CA MET A 463 3.23 6.68 -5.01
C MET A 463 1.98 7.11 -5.79
N VAL A 464 1.02 6.18 -5.95
CA VAL A 464 -0.29 6.42 -6.60
C VAL A 464 -1.46 5.74 -5.86
N PRO A 465 -1.72 6.06 -4.57
CA PRO A 465 -2.93 5.59 -3.90
C PRO A 465 -4.15 6.02 -4.71
N SER A 466 -4.99 5.07 -5.10
CA SER A 466 -6.02 5.28 -6.13
C SER A 466 -7.37 4.65 -5.74
N ILE A 467 -8.44 5.37 -6.06
CA ILE A 467 -9.83 4.94 -5.92
C ILE A 467 -10.53 5.13 -7.27
N ILE A 468 -11.25 4.11 -7.73
CA ILE A 468 -12.03 4.15 -8.97
C ILE A 468 -13.50 3.99 -8.60
N LEU A 469 -14.33 4.93 -9.07
CA LEU A 469 -15.76 4.97 -8.83
C LEU A 469 -16.55 4.73 -10.12
N LYS A 470 -17.75 4.16 -9.99
CA LYS A 470 -18.79 4.13 -11.02
C LYS A 470 -20.14 4.41 -10.36
N ASP A 471 -20.84 5.44 -10.81
CA ASP A 471 -22.16 5.83 -10.27
C ASP A 471 -22.17 6.02 -8.73
N LYS A 472 -21.08 6.58 -8.17
CA LYS A 472 -20.77 6.75 -6.72
C LYS A 472 -20.39 5.48 -5.97
N ASP A 473 -20.41 4.32 -6.59
CA ASP A 473 -19.99 3.09 -5.93
C ASP A 473 -18.51 2.83 -6.22
N VAL A 474 -17.78 2.39 -5.19
CA VAL A 474 -16.36 2.03 -5.31
C VAL A 474 -16.25 0.75 -6.12
N VAL A 475 -15.53 0.83 -7.24
CA VAL A 475 -15.22 -0.32 -8.10
C VAL A 475 -13.88 -0.92 -7.69
N LEU A 476 -12.87 -0.09 -7.45
CA LEU A 476 -11.53 -0.53 -7.08
C LEU A 476 -10.88 0.48 -6.13
N VAL A 477 -10.26 0.00 -5.07
CA VAL A 477 -9.28 0.69 -4.24
C VAL A 477 -7.96 -0.03 -4.47
N ALA A 478 -6.92 0.67 -4.91
CA ALA A 478 -5.65 0.02 -5.22
C ALA A 478 -4.47 0.97 -5.12
N GLY A 479 -3.32 0.37 -4.87
CA GLY A 479 -2.01 1.00 -4.90
C GLY A 479 -0.94 -0.05 -4.66
N ALA A 480 0.31 0.37 -4.57
CA ALA A 480 1.40 -0.57 -4.45
C ALA A 480 2.59 0.00 -3.67
N ALA A 481 3.48 -0.91 -3.31
CA ALA A 481 4.80 -0.68 -2.76
C ALA A 481 5.90 -1.10 -3.73
N GLY A 482 7.09 -0.49 -3.72
CA GLY A 482 8.21 -0.87 -4.61
C GLY A 482 8.60 0.22 -5.60
N GLY A 483 8.63 1.45 -5.09
CA GLY A 483 9.17 2.62 -5.74
C GLY A 483 8.68 2.93 -7.14
N THR A 484 9.61 3.18 -8.06
CA THR A 484 9.30 3.52 -9.46
C THR A 484 8.46 2.47 -10.17
N LYS A 485 8.38 1.23 -9.68
CA LYS A 485 7.50 0.20 -10.28
C LYS A 485 6.03 0.33 -9.87
N ILE A 486 5.73 1.11 -8.82
CA ILE A 486 4.37 1.33 -8.27
C ILE A 486 3.40 1.77 -9.37
N THR A 487 3.71 2.85 -10.09
CA THR A 487 2.81 3.40 -11.12
C THR A 487 2.46 2.38 -12.19
N THR A 488 3.45 1.65 -12.72
CA THR A 488 3.24 0.68 -13.81
C THR A 488 2.49 -0.57 -13.36
N VAL A 489 2.70 -1.03 -12.13
CA VAL A 489 1.99 -2.22 -11.63
C VAL A 489 0.53 -1.89 -11.33
N VAL A 490 0.25 -0.70 -10.78
CA VAL A 490 -1.12 -0.24 -10.52
C VAL A 490 -1.86 -0.04 -11.84
N ALA A 491 -1.22 0.57 -12.85
CA ALA A 491 -1.77 0.64 -14.21
C ALA A 491 -2.08 -0.77 -14.73
N SER A 492 -1.15 -1.70 -14.63
CA SER A 492 -1.31 -3.08 -15.11
C SER A 492 -2.48 -3.81 -14.44
N VAL A 493 -2.65 -3.68 -13.12
CA VAL A 493 -3.78 -4.28 -12.37
C VAL A 493 -5.11 -3.66 -12.79
N ILE A 494 -5.16 -2.32 -12.95
CA ILE A 494 -6.36 -1.62 -13.45
C ILE A 494 -6.75 -2.15 -14.84
N LEU A 495 -5.80 -2.22 -15.76
CA LEU A 495 -6.03 -2.70 -17.13
C LEU A 495 -6.57 -4.14 -17.11
N LYS A 496 -5.86 -5.06 -16.46
CA LYS A 496 -6.22 -6.48 -16.43
C LYS A 496 -7.58 -6.72 -15.77
N HIS A 497 -7.78 -6.16 -14.57
CA HIS A 497 -8.98 -6.44 -13.79
C HIS A 497 -10.22 -5.70 -14.33
N LEU A 498 -10.09 -4.41 -14.65
CA LEU A 498 -11.25 -3.60 -15.03
C LEU A 498 -11.57 -3.70 -16.51
N TRP A 499 -10.57 -3.73 -17.39
CA TRP A 499 -10.80 -3.71 -18.84
C TRP A 499 -10.83 -5.11 -19.46
N TYR A 500 -9.94 -6.01 -19.03
CA TYR A 500 -9.89 -7.40 -19.53
C TYR A 500 -10.68 -8.40 -18.67
N ASN A 501 -11.27 -7.94 -17.56
CA ASN A 501 -12.09 -8.77 -16.66
C ASN A 501 -11.33 -10.00 -16.10
N VAL A 502 -10.02 -9.88 -15.91
CA VAL A 502 -9.19 -10.86 -15.20
C VAL A 502 -9.55 -10.83 -13.70
N ASP A 503 -9.50 -11.98 -13.03
CA ASP A 503 -9.73 -12.03 -11.57
C ASP A 503 -8.72 -11.14 -10.84
N LEU A 504 -9.12 -10.51 -9.73
CA LEU A 504 -8.24 -9.56 -9.04
C LEU A 504 -6.95 -10.22 -8.52
N ASN A 505 -7.04 -11.45 -7.98
CA ASN A 505 -5.84 -12.15 -7.51
C ASN A 505 -4.92 -12.48 -8.68
N GLU A 506 -5.48 -13.01 -9.77
CA GLU A 506 -4.73 -13.33 -10.98
C GLU A 506 -4.03 -12.10 -11.57
N ALA A 507 -4.76 -10.98 -11.68
CA ALA A 507 -4.21 -9.70 -12.17
C ALA A 507 -3.03 -9.20 -11.33
N ILE A 508 -3.03 -9.46 -10.02
CA ILE A 508 -1.93 -9.13 -9.10
C ILE A 508 -0.79 -10.13 -9.22
N THR A 509 -1.06 -11.44 -9.21
CA THR A 509 -0.01 -12.46 -9.09
C THR A 509 0.71 -12.77 -10.40
N GLU A 510 0.11 -12.47 -11.55
CA GLU A 510 0.72 -12.71 -12.85
C GLU A 510 2.09 -12.05 -13.04
N LYS A 511 2.91 -12.64 -13.93
CA LYS A 511 4.23 -12.13 -14.31
C LYS A 511 4.13 -10.74 -14.93
N ARG A 512 5.11 -9.88 -14.61
CA ARG A 512 5.04 -8.44 -14.86
C ARG A 512 6.07 -7.96 -15.87
N VAL A 513 5.71 -6.83 -16.48
CA VAL A 513 6.57 -6.02 -17.33
C VAL A 513 6.64 -4.61 -16.76
N HIS A 514 7.80 -3.97 -16.86
CA HIS A 514 8.02 -2.60 -16.42
C HIS A 514 8.97 -1.88 -17.36
N HIS A 515 8.78 -0.56 -17.48
CA HIS A 515 9.74 0.34 -18.09
C HIS A 515 9.59 1.72 -17.45
N GLN A 516 10.70 2.31 -16.99
CA GLN A 516 10.72 3.64 -16.38
C GLN A 516 11.53 4.65 -17.20
N LEU A 517 11.67 4.42 -18.50
CA LEU A 517 12.43 5.24 -19.45
C LEU A 517 13.96 5.23 -19.27
N SER A 518 14.49 5.26 -18.05
CA SER A 518 15.92 5.18 -17.77
C SER A 518 16.20 4.13 -16.70
N PRO A 519 16.97 3.06 -16.98
CA PRO A 519 17.58 2.71 -18.28
C PRO A 519 16.54 2.39 -19.37
N MET A 520 16.96 2.45 -20.65
CA MET A 520 16.12 2.12 -21.82
C MET A 520 16.01 0.60 -22.01
N THR A 521 15.50 -0.09 -21.00
CA THR A 521 15.37 -1.54 -20.98
C THR A 521 14.02 -1.94 -20.44
N VAL A 522 13.34 -2.86 -21.12
CA VAL A 522 12.13 -3.52 -20.62
C VAL A 522 12.54 -4.52 -19.56
N GLU A 523 12.03 -4.32 -18.35
CA GLU A 523 12.22 -5.26 -17.24
C GLU A 523 11.06 -6.25 -17.22
N PHE A 524 11.37 -7.52 -17.31
CA PHE A 524 10.43 -8.60 -17.06
C PHE A 524 10.70 -9.23 -15.71
N GLU A 525 9.66 -9.71 -15.05
CA GLU A 525 9.83 -10.61 -13.92
C GLU A 525 10.43 -11.95 -14.38
N GLU A 526 11.26 -12.57 -13.55
CA GLU A 526 11.79 -13.92 -13.78
C GLU A 526 10.65 -14.92 -14.12
N GLY A 527 10.86 -15.70 -15.19
CA GLY A 527 9.88 -16.66 -15.72
C GLY A 527 8.81 -16.06 -16.64
N PHE A 528 8.84 -14.75 -16.94
CA PHE A 528 7.87 -14.14 -17.86
C PHE A 528 7.95 -14.75 -19.27
N ASP A 529 9.15 -15.06 -19.77
CA ASP A 529 9.38 -15.67 -21.08
C ASP A 529 8.91 -17.12 -21.17
N GLU A 530 8.88 -17.84 -20.06
CA GLU A 530 8.31 -19.19 -20.00
C GLU A 530 6.79 -19.17 -20.19
N VAL A 531 6.13 -18.15 -19.64
CA VAL A 531 4.67 -17.97 -19.71
C VAL A 531 4.25 -17.27 -21.02
N TYR A 532 5.03 -16.28 -21.46
CA TYR A 532 4.69 -15.39 -22.58
C TYR A 532 5.85 -15.22 -23.59
N PRO A 533 6.37 -16.32 -24.18
CA PRO A 533 7.55 -16.28 -25.05
C PRO A 533 7.34 -15.40 -26.29
N ASP A 534 6.13 -15.40 -26.85
CA ASP A 534 5.80 -14.61 -28.05
C ASP A 534 5.80 -13.11 -27.79
N ILE A 535 5.45 -12.67 -26.57
CA ILE A 535 5.51 -11.26 -26.18
C ILE A 535 6.96 -10.81 -26.09
N VAL A 536 7.81 -11.56 -25.38
CA VAL A 536 9.24 -11.24 -25.25
C VAL A 536 9.89 -11.19 -26.62
N LYS A 537 9.66 -12.23 -27.43
CA LYS A 537 10.18 -12.30 -28.80
C LYS A 537 9.77 -11.09 -29.64
N LYS A 538 8.47 -10.73 -29.64
CA LYS A 538 7.97 -9.59 -30.41
C LYS A 538 8.62 -8.28 -29.96
N LEU A 539 8.74 -8.04 -28.64
CA LEU A 539 9.36 -6.83 -28.11
C LEU A 539 10.85 -6.74 -28.48
N THR A 540 11.59 -7.85 -28.42
CA THR A 540 12.98 -7.91 -28.85
C THR A 540 13.12 -7.67 -30.36
N GLU A 541 12.27 -8.29 -31.19
CA GLU A 541 12.29 -8.11 -32.66
C GLU A 541 11.97 -6.66 -33.09
N ILE A 542 11.14 -5.95 -32.32
CA ILE A 542 10.81 -4.53 -32.50
C ILE A 542 11.98 -3.59 -32.12
N GLY A 543 12.96 -4.09 -31.36
CA GLY A 543 14.16 -3.35 -30.97
C GLY A 543 14.19 -2.88 -29.52
N HIS A 544 13.36 -3.44 -28.62
CA HIS A 544 13.54 -3.24 -27.18
C HIS A 544 14.73 -4.05 -26.67
N GLU A 545 15.54 -3.43 -25.83
CA GLU A 545 16.44 -4.16 -24.94
C GLU A 545 15.62 -4.74 -23.79
N THR A 546 15.90 -5.97 -23.39
CA THR A 546 15.11 -6.71 -22.41
C THR A 546 16.00 -7.31 -21.35
N LYS A 547 15.56 -7.27 -20.08
CA LYS A 547 16.22 -7.99 -18.98
C LYS A 547 15.18 -8.66 -18.08
N PHE A 548 15.62 -9.68 -17.35
CA PHE A 548 14.80 -10.36 -16.34
C PHE A 548 15.30 -9.98 -14.95
N THR A 549 14.38 -9.53 -14.10
CA THR A 549 14.66 -9.20 -12.69
C THR A 549 14.45 -10.46 -11.84
N PRO A 550 15.48 -10.90 -11.09
CA PRO A 550 15.37 -12.03 -10.18
C PRO A 550 14.24 -11.86 -9.17
N THR A 551 13.59 -12.97 -8.80
CA THR A 551 12.54 -12.98 -7.78
C THR A 551 13.05 -12.44 -6.43
N SER A 552 14.34 -12.59 -6.14
CA SER A 552 15.00 -12.11 -4.91
C SER A 552 15.04 -10.59 -4.78
N ASP A 553 15.07 -9.87 -5.90
CA ASP A 553 15.22 -8.41 -5.90
C ASP A 553 13.87 -7.71 -5.66
N GLY A 554 12.78 -8.49 -5.70
CA GLY A 554 11.43 -8.00 -5.62
C GLY A 554 11.05 -7.19 -6.86
N PHE A 555 9.75 -7.16 -7.15
CA PHE A 555 9.19 -6.17 -8.05
C PHE A 555 8.45 -5.13 -7.18
N SER A 556 7.24 -4.77 -7.56
CA SER A 556 6.30 -4.05 -6.70
C SER A 556 5.40 -5.03 -5.93
N ALA A 557 4.65 -4.56 -4.92
CA ALA A 557 3.63 -5.33 -4.21
C ALA A 557 2.33 -4.54 -4.14
N VAL A 558 1.29 -5.07 -4.78
CA VAL A 558 -0.04 -4.44 -4.84
C VAL A 558 -0.87 -4.89 -3.65
N THR A 559 -1.65 -3.98 -3.09
CA THR A 559 -2.85 -4.33 -2.30
C THR A 559 -4.06 -3.67 -2.96
N ALA A 560 -5.17 -4.40 -3.02
CA ALA A 560 -6.37 -3.92 -3.68
C ALA A 560 -7.66 -4.52 -3.11
N VAL A 561 -8.74 -3.73 -3.17
CA VAL A 561 -10.11 -4.16 -2.87
C VAL A 561 -11.01 -3.78 -4.04
N THR A 562 -11.79 -4.73 -4.55
CA THR A 562 -12.76 -4.51 -5.62
C THR A 562 -14.16 -4.93 -5.20
N LYS A 563 -15.16 -4.20 -5.68
CA LYS A 563 -16.58 -4.55 -5.50
C LYS A 563 -17.29 -4.45 -6.84
N LYS A 564 -17.32 -5.56 -7.57
CA LYS A 564 -17.92 -5.66 -8.91
C LYS A 564 -19.13 -6.60 -8.88
N ASN A 565 -20.26 -6.17 -9.42
CA ASN A 565 -21.49 -6.98 -9.50
C ASN A 565 -21.92 -7.60 -8.15
N ASN A 566 -21.83 -6.83 -7.05
CA ASN A 566 -22.06 -7.27 -5.67
C ASN A 566 -21.10 -8.36 -5.15
N THR A 567 -20.02 -8.66 -5.87
CA THR A 567 -18.95 -9.54 -5.42
C THR A 567 -17.81 -8.68 -4.88
N LEU A 568 -17.49 -8.87 -3.61
CA LEU A 568 -16.37 -8.23 -2.93
C LEU A 568 -15.16 -9.15 -3.00
N GLN A 569 -14.02 -8.64 -3.46
CA GLN A 569 -12.73 -9.33 -3.38
C GLN A 569 -11.70 -8.38 -2.78
N GLY A 570 -10.87 -8.88 -1.89
CA GLY A 570 -9.63 -8.24 -1.46
C GLY A 570 -8.47 -9.12 -1.88
N ALA A 571 -7.36 -8.52 -2.30
CA ALA A 571 -6.21 -9.23 -2.80
C ALA A 571 -4.92 -8.47 -2.49
N PHE A 572 -3.86 -9.21 -2.16
CA PHE A 572 -2.52 -8.69 -1.94
C PHE A 572 -1.51 -9.47 -2.78
N ASP A 573 -0.33 -8.89 -3.00
CA ASP A 573 0.77 -9.54 -3.69
C ASP A 573 1.57 -10.44 -2.76
N ASP A 574 1.55 -11.74 -3.05
CA ASP A 574 2.25 -12.78 -2.30
C ASP A 574 3.78 -12.63 -2.30
N ARG A 575 4.36 -11.91 -3.27
CA ARG A 575 5.82 -11.63 -3.35
C ARG A 575 6.37 -10.96 -2.09
N ARG A 576 5.58 -10.13 -1.42
CA ARG A 576 5.92 -9.49 -0.13
C ARG A 576 5.06 -9.99 1.03
N GLY A 577 4.10 -10.88 0.76
CA GLY A 577 3.06 -11.26 1.68
C GLY A 577 2.01 -10.17 1.89
N GLY A 578 0.99 -10.50 2.68
CA GLY A 578 -0.12 -9.62 2.99
C GLY A 578 -1.26 -10.38 3.65
N TYR A 579 -2.27 -9.63 4.08
CA TYR A 579 -3.43 -10.16 4.78
C TYR A 579 -4.69 -9.45 4.30
N VAL A 580 -5.74 -10.23 4.02
CA VAL A 580 -7.09 -9.72 3.73
C VAL A 580 -8.00 -10.06 4.89
N THR A 581 -8.69 -9.06 5.40
CA THR A 581 -9.74 -9.25 6.39
C THR A 581 -11.04 -8.64 5.86
N PHE A 582 -12.10 -9.45 5.81
CA PHE A 582 -13.42 -9.00 5.38
C PHE A 582 -14.27 -8.54 6.56
N VAL A 583 -15.14 -7.57 6.29
CA VAL A 583 -15.96 -6.89 7.29
C VAL A 583 -17.43 -6.95 6.89
N GLU A 584 -18.28 -7.30 7.85
CA GLU A 584 -19.72 -7.54 7.64
C GLU A 584 -20.59 -6.37 8.10
N ARG A 585 -20.10 -5.54 9.03
CA ARG A 585 -20.81 -4.41 9.64
C ARG A 585 -19.90 -3.22 9.80
#